data_AF-A0A4S8IN10-F1
#
_entry.id   AF-A0A4S8IN10-F1
#
_cell.length_a   1.000
_cell.length_b   1.000
_cell.length_c   1.000
_cell.angle_alpha   90.00
_cell.angle_beta   90.00
_cell.angle_gamma   90.00
#
_symmetry.space_group_name_H-M   'P 1'
#
loop_
_entity.id
_entity.type
_entity.pdbx_description
1 polymer ?
#
loop_
_entity_poly.entity_id
_entity_poly.type
_entity_poly.pdbx_seq_one_letter_code
_entity_poly.pdbx_strand_id
1 'polypeptide(L)'
;MGGNRSSQNIQHTHRHNTNQVSKYYYHCLLISNNSFSPQPNPGAVALQKHLPPIRFPFVFFLTYYHDVMSLRHHLPGLSSVAGEMLDLEKHFAFYGAYHSNPTNVLIHTLFVWPIFYTSLLLFHFTPPLLDLPSWLGGGVLAVDLGLAFAVAFGLFYVLMDRRAGSLAAILCVLCWAGSGCLASRLGFSLAWKGQSLLQVVLVAQLFCWTGQFLGHGLFEKRAPALLDNLVQALLTAPFFVLLEVMKNLCGYEPYPGFHAGVNAKIEGARKEWQTSKEKKTS
;
A
#
# COMPACT_ATOMS: atom_id res chain seq x y z
N MET A 1 -54.23 -11.51 55.67
CA MET A 1 -53.98 -12.31 54.46
C MET A 1 -53.81 -11.34 53.30
N GLY A 2 -52.58 -11.14 52.83
CA GLY A 2 -52.26 -10.18 51.78
C GLY A 2 -51.56 -10.85 50.60
N GLY A 3 -51.80 -10.30 49.41
CA GLY A 3 -50.99 -10.51 48.21
C GLY A 3 -51.58 -11.47 47.17
N ASN A 4 -52.12 -10.94 46.06
CA ASN A 4 -51.51 -11.02 44.72
C ASN A 4 -52.45 -10.48 43.62
N ARG A 5 -52.14 -9.33 43.02
CA ARG A 5 -52.61 -8.91 41.68
C ARG A 5 -51.56 -8.01 41.03
N SER A 6 -50.65 -8.59 40.25
CA SER A 6 -50.03 -7.90 39.11
C SER A 6 -49.27 -8.92 38.25
N SER A 7 -49.84 -9.35 37.13
CA SER A 7 -49.13 -10.07 36.04
C SER A 7 -50.05 -10.26 34.83
N GLN A 8 -50.56 -9.19 34.23
CA GLN A 8 -51.26 -9.27 32.93
C GLN A 8 -51.07 -8.03 32.03
N ASN A 9 -49.89 -7.38 32.05
CA ASN A 9 -49.69 -6.20 31.18
C ASN A 9 -48.32 -6.08 30.51
N ILE A 10 -47.69 -7.19 30.10
CA ILE A 10 -46.43 -7.18 29.32
C ILE A 10 -46.46 -8.16 28.12
N GLN A 11 -47.65 -8.55 27.63
CA GLN A 11 -47.75 -9.38 26.40
C GLN A 11 -48.44 -8.69 25.22
N HIS A 12 -48.98 -7.49 25.39
CA HIS A 12 -49.72 -6.81 24.32
C HIS A 12 -48.90 -5.82 23.46
N THR A 13 -47.67 -5.47 23.85
CA THR A 13 -46.81 -4.54 23.07
C THR A 13 -45.86 -5.23 22.09
N HIS A 14 -45.64 -6.55 22.20
CA HIS A 14 -44.72 -7.27 21.30
C HIS A 14 -45.34 -7.88 20.04
N ARG A 15 -46.69 -7.93 19.94
CA ARG A 15 -47.39 -8.57 18.81
C ARG A 15 -47.70 -7.61 17.64
N HIS A 16 -47.60 -6.30 17.86
CA HIS A 16 -47.91 -5.30 16.83
C HIS A 16 -46.71 -4.91 15.95
N ASN A 17 -45.47 -5.16 16.38
CA ASN A 17 -44.28 -4.72 15.64
C ASN A 17 -43.73 -5.77 14.65
N THR A 18 -44.08 -7.05 14.81
CA THR A 18 -43.66 -8.13 13.89
C THR A 18 -44.48 -8.17 12.60
N ASN A 19 -45.71 -7.63 12.62
CA ASN A 19 -46.60 -7.59 11.45
C ASN A 19 -46.34 -6.40 10.49
N GLN A 20 -45.65 -5.34 10.93
CA GLN A 20 -45.24 -4.25 10.02
C GLN A 20 -43.94 -4.57 9.27
N VAL A 21 -42.97 -5.21 9.94
CA VAL A 21 -41.70 -5.58 9.28
C VAL A 21 -41.94 -6.65 8.21
N SER A 22 -42.84 -7.62 8.44
CA SER A 22 -43.16 -8.65 7.44
C SER A 22 -43.83 -8.08 6.17
N LYS A 23 -44.69 -7.06 6.29
CA LYS A 23 -45.35 -6.44 5.12
C LYS A 23 -44.39 -5.64 4.22
N TYR A 24 -43.33 -5.06 4.77
CA TYR A 24 -42.32 -4.35 3.98
C TYR A 24 -41.46 -5.30 3.13
N TYR A 25 -41.20 -6.51 3.60
CA TYR A 25 -40.41 -7.50 2.85
C TYR A 25 -41.20 -8.22 1.74
N TYR A 26 -42.52 -8.40 1.89
CA TYR A 26 -43.34 -9.00 0.84
C TYR A 26 -43.72 -8.02 -0.30
N HIS A 27 -43.70 -6.70 -0.04
CA HIS A 27 -44.05 -5.71 -1.06
C HIS A 27 -42.89 -5.38 -2.03
N CYS A 28 -41.64 -5.72 -1.68
CA CYS A 28 -40.48 -5.59 -2.58
C CYS A 28 -40.22 -6.82 -3.46
N LEU A 29 -40.94 -7.93 -3.24
CA LEU A 29 -40.76 -9.19 -4.00
C LEU A 29 -41.89 -9.48 -5.02
N LEU A 30 -42.86 -8.57 -5.17
CA LEU A 30 -43.95 -8.69 -6.14
C LEU A 30 -44.00 -7.56 -7.19
N ILE A 31 -42.94 -6.75 -7.30
CA ILE A 31 -42.74 -5.81 -8.43
C ILE A 31 -41.56 -6.29 -9.29
N SER A 32 -41.55 -7.58 -9.61
CA SER A 32 -40.65 -8.16 -10.61
C SER A 32 -41.41 -9.24 -11.36
N ASN A 33 -42.44 -8.83 -12.10
CA ASN A 33 -43.04 -9.56 -13.22
C ASN A 33 -44.10 -8.66 -13.85
N ASN A 34 -43.67 -7.67 -14.62
CA ASN A 34 -44.49 -7.13 -15.69
C ASN A 34 -43.58 -6.63 -16.80
N SER A 35 -43.79 -7.21 -17.98
CA SER A 35 -43.09 -6.96 -19.23
C SER A 35 -43.13 -5.49 -19.60
N PHE A 36 -41.97 -4.85 -19.70
CA PHE A 36 -41.83 -3.55 -20.35
C PHE A 36 -40.61 -3.62 -21.27
N SER A 37 -40.87 -3.78 -22.58
CA SER A 37 -39.86 -3.56 -23.61
C SER A 37 -39.52 -2.07 -23.64
N PRO A 38 -38.26 -1.65 -23.44
CA PRO A 38 -37.91 -0.24 -23.60
C PRO A 38 -37.69 0.05 -25.09
N GLN A 39 -38.56 0.87 -25.67
CA GLN A 39 -38.25 1.59 -26.91
C GLN A 39 -37.02 2.48 -26.67
N PRO A 40 -36.01 2.50 -27.56
CA PRO A 40 -34.81 3.28 -27.35
C PRO A 40 -35.11 4.77 -27.44
N ASN A 41 -34.70 5.51 -26.40
CA ASN A 41 -34.76 6.97 -26.34
C ASN A 41 -33.85 7.58 -27.43
N PRO A 42 -34.36 8.41 -28.36
CA PRO A 42 -33.56 8.99 -29.45
C PRO A 42 -32.37 9.83 -28.98
N GLY A 43 -32.40 10.34 -27.74
CA GLY A 43 -31.31 11.11 -27.14
C GLY A 43 -30.12 10.26 -26.67
N ALA A 44 -30.30 8.97 -26.38
CA ALA A 44 -29.23 8.10 -25.88
C ALA A 44 -28.29 7.60 -27.01
N VAL A 45 -28.78 7.57 -28.24
CA VAL A 45 -28.00 7.15 -29.43
C VAL A 45 -27.07 8.26 -29.93
N ALA A 46 -27.35 9.52 -29.59
CA ALA A 46 -26.55 10.68 -30.00
C ALA A 46 -25.28 10.88 -29.15
N LEU A 47 -25.27 10.44 -27.88
CA LEU A 47 -24.14 10.62 -26.96
C LEU A 47 -23.07 9.51 -27.04
N GLN A 48 -23.38 8.37 -27.67
CA GLN A 48 -22.43 7.28 -27.90
C GLN A 48 -21.40 7.61 -29.01
N LYS A 49 -21.68 8.58 -29.89
CA LYS A 49 -20.85 8.87 -31.06
C LYS A 49 -19.67 9.83 -30.82
N HIS A 50 -19.52 10.35 -29.60
CA HIS A 50 -18.46 11.33 -29.28
C HIS A 50 -17.60 10.98 -28.06
N LEU A 51 -17.66 9.76 -27.52
CA LEU A 51 -16.64 9.32 -26.56
C LEU A 51 -15.36 8.95 -27.33
N PRO A 52 -14.20 9.58 -27.03
CA PRO A 52 -12.94 9.13 -27.59
C PRO A 52 -12.67 7.68 -27.17
N PRO A 53 -12.03 6.86 -28.01
CA PRO A 53 -11.70 5.49 -27.64
C PRO A 53 -10.86 5.51 -26.36
N ILE A 54 -11.23 4.68 -25.39
CA ILE A 54 -10.45 4.42 -24.18
C ILE A 54 -9.09 3.88 -24.63
N ARG A 55 -8.12 4.79 -24.76
CA ARG A 55 -6.71 4.42 -24.89
C ARG A 55 -6.26 3.97 -23.50
N PHE A 56 -5.70 2.76 -23.45
CA PHE A 56 -5.06 2.17 -22.29
C PHE A 56 -4.29 3.20 -21.42
N PRO A 57 -4.24 3.03 -20.09
CA PRO A 57 -3.62 3.99 -19.15
C PRO A 57 -2.14 4.30 -19.40
N PHE A 58 -1.49 3.57 -20.31
CA PHE A 58 -0.07 3.72 -20.64
C PHE A 58 0.25 5.06 -21.34
N VAL A 59 -0.69 5.65 -22.09
CA VAL A 59 -0.45 6.90 -22.83
C VAL A 59 -0.58 8.13 -21.92
N PHE A 60 -1.49 8.10 -20.95
CA PHE A 60 -1.67 9.20 -19.99
C PHE A 60 -0.44 9.39 -19.10
N PHE A 61 0.23 8.29 -18.76
CA PHE A 61 1.46 8.29 -17.96
C PHE A 61 2.68 8.88 -18.68
N LEU A 62 2.73 8.79 -20.02
CA LEU A 62 3.84 9.30 -20.83
C LEU A 62 3.82 10.82 -20.98
N THR A 63 2.65 11.41 -21.20
CA THR A 63 2.49 12.87 -21.30
C THR A 63 2.72 13.56 -19.97
N TYR A 64 2.18 13.00 -18.87
CA TYR A 64 2.38 13.58 -17.53
C TYR A 64 3.84 13.55 -17.07
N TYR A 65 4.59 12.52 -17.45
CA TYR A 65 6.02 12.41 -17.14
C TYR A 65 6.85 13.51 -17.81
N HIS A 66 6.55 13.84 -19.07
CA HIS A 66 7.26 14.89 -19.80
C HIS A 66 7.00 16.27 -19.16
N ASP A 67 5.79 16.51 -18.67
CA ASP A 67 5.42 17.75 -17.99
C ASP A 67 6.05 17.86 -16.59
N VAL A 68 6.02 16.78 -15.79
CA VAL A 68 6.64 16.75 -14.46
C VAL A 68 8.17 16.88 -14.52
N MET A 69 8.81 16.25 -15.52
CA MET A 69 10.26 16.40 -15.74
C MET A 69 10.63 17.76 -16.35
N SER A 70 9.76 18.37 -17.16
CA SER A 70 9.96 19.73 -17.70
C SER A 70 9.92 20.81 -16.60
N LEU A 71 9.10 20.62 -15.55
CA LEU A 71 9.06 21.52 -14.39
C LEU A 71 10.41 21.62 -13.64
N ARG A 72 11.30 20.63 -13.78
CA ARG A 72 12.65 20.63 -13.19
C ARG A 72 13.51 21.80 -13.68
N HIS A 73 13.26 22.31 -14.87
CA HIS A 73 14.04 23.39 -15.47
C HIS A 73 13.65 24.79 -15.01
N HIS A 74 12.50 24.95 -14.34
CA HIS A 74 11.94 26.28 -14.02
C HIS A 74 12.12 26.72 -12.55
N LEU A 75 12.64 25.85 -11.66
CA LEU A 75 12.84 26.15 -10.22
C LEU A 75 14.16 25.56 -9.69
N PRO A 76 15.31 26.27 -9.78
CA PRO A 76 16.63 25.70 -9.54
C PRO A 76 16.84 25.16 -8.10
N GLY A 77 16.29 25.82 -7.08
CA GLY A 77 16.40 25.38 -5.68
C GLY A 77 15.55 24.15 -5.32
N LEU A 78 14.35 24.03 -5.91
CA LEU A 78 13.51 22.84 -5.75
C LEU A 78 14.06 21.66 -6.58
N SER A 79 14.71 21.97 -7.71
CA SER A 79 15.31 20.98 -8.60
C SER A 79 16.51 20.26 -8.00
N SER A 80 17.27 20.89 -7.09
CA SER A 80 18.42 20.24 -6.44
C SER A 80 17.97 19.25 -5.36
N VAL A 81 17.03 19.65 -4.49
CA VAL A 81 16.49 18.77 -3.44
C VAL A 81 15.69 17.62 -4.04
N ALA A 82 14.84 17.89 -5.04
CA ALA A 82 14.13 16.84 -5.77
C ALA A 82 15.10 15.96 -6.57
N GLY A 83 16.17 16.55 -7.12
CA GLY A 83 17.23 15.80 -7.80
C GLY A 83 17.97 14.83 -6.88
N GLU A 84 18.26 15.25 -5.64
CA GLU A 84 18.89 14.38 -4.65
C GLU A 84 17.96 13.28 -4.12
N MET A 85 16.67 13.59 -3.94
CA MET A 85 15.65 12.63 -3.50
C MET A 85 15.30 11.57 -4.56
N LEU A 86 15.58 11.86 -5.83
CA LEU A 86 15.34 10.96 -6.95
C LEU A 86 16.65 10.35 -7.50
N ASP A 87 17.78 10.56 -6.81
CA ASP A 87 19.06 9.96 -7.18
C ASP A 87 19.06 8.48 -6.77
N LEU A 88 18.65 7.63 -7.72
CA LEU A 88 18.56 6.19 -7.53
C LEU A 88 19.90 5.57 -7.14
N GLU A 89 21.01 5.97 -7.76
CA GLU A 89 22.31 5.39 -7.41
C GLU A 89 22.72 5.76 -5.99
N LYS A 90 22.52 7.02 -5.58
CA LYS A 90 22.83 7.48 -4.22
C LYS A 90 22.04 6.67 -3.18
N HIS A 91 20.73 6.54 -3.39
CA HIS A 91 19.90 5.83 -2.42
C HIS A 91 20.18 4.30 -2.43
N PHE A 92 20.40 3.69 -3.59
CA PHE A 92 20.74 2.27 -3.70
C PHE A 92 22.12 1.97 -3.08
N ALA A 93 23.10 2.85 -3.29
CA ALA A 93 24.41 2.74 -2.66
C ALA A 93 24.35 2.94 -1.14
N PHE A 94 23.54 3.89 -0.66
CA PHE A 94 23.27 4.04 0.76
C PHE A 94 22.69 2.76 1.35
N TYR A 95 21.70 2.15 0.70
CA TYR A 95 21.16 0.87 1.16
C TYR A 95 22.20 -0.25 1.16
N GLY A 96 22.93 -0.44 0.05
CA GLY A 96 23.95 -1.49 -0.06
C GLY A 96 25.11 -1.34 0.92
N ALA A 97 25.42 -0.13 1.38
CA ALA A 97 26.43 0.11 2.41
C ALA A 97 26.07 -0.46 3.79
N TYR A 98 24.78 -0.72 4.05
CA TYR A 98 24.27 -1.29 5.30
C TYR A 98 23.83 -2.75 5.18
N HIS A 99 23.66 -3.28 3.95
CA HIS A 99 23.14 -4.61 3.69
C HIS A 99 24.10 -5.37 2.76
N SER A 100 25.23 -5.81 3.32
CA SER A 100 26.30 -6.49 2.59
C SER A 100 26.32 -8.01 2.83
N ASN A 101 25.77 -8.46 3.96
CA ASN A 101 25.70 -9.87 4.29
C ASN A 101 24.49 -10.51 3.57
N PRO A 102 24.68 -11.62 2.83
CA PRO A 102 23.60 -12.25 2.07
C PRO A 102 22.43 -12.72 2.95
N THR A 103 22.70 -13.14 4.19
CA THR A 103 21.66 -13.52 5.14
C THR A 103 20.83 -12.32 5.57
N ASN A 104 21.47 -11.17 5.82
CA ASN A 104 20.77 -9.94 6.14
C ASN A 104 19.90 -9.47 4.95
N VAL A 105 20.47 -9.48 3.74
CA VAL A 105 19.73 -9.16 2.51
C VAL A 105 18.50 -10.08 2.34
N LEU A 106 18.64 -11.37 2.62
CA LEU A 106 17.53 -12.33 2.56
C LEU A 106 16.44 -12.01 3.60
N ILE A 107 16.82 -11.74 4.85
CA ILE A 107 15.88 -11.35 5.92
C ILE A 107 15.10 -10.11 5.50
N HIS A 108 15.78 -9.07 4.99
CA HIS A 108 15.14 -7.86 4.51
C HIS A 108 14.21 -8.15 3.32
N THR A 109 14.66 -8.96 2.37
CA THR A 109 13.87 -9.36 1.21
C THR A 109 12.56 -10.03 1.62
N LEU A 110 12.59 -10.90 2.63
CA LEU A 110 11.42 -11.61 3.12
C LEU A 110 10.46 -10.72 3.90
N PHE A 111 10.94 -9.75 4.67
CA PHE A 111 10.12 -9.04 5.65
C PHE A 111 9.72 -7.61 5.29
N VAL A 112 10.39 -6.94 4.34
CA VAL A 112 10.05 -5.55 3.98
C VAL A 112 8.65 -5.45 3.36
N TRP A 113 8.30 -6.32 2.40
CA TRP A 113 6.98 -6.30 1.76
C TRP A 113 5.84 -6.71 2.72
N PRO A 114 6.00 -7.71 3.60
CA PRO A 114 5.04 -7.96 4.69
C PRO A 114 4.86 -6.78 5.65
N ILE A 115 5.92 -6.04 5.99
CA ILE A 115 5.80 -4.81 6.79
C ILE A 115 4.94 -3.79 6.03
N PHE A 116 5.25 -3.53 4.76
CA PHE A 116 4.47 -2.61 3.92
C PHE A 116 2.98 -3.02 3.84
N TYR A 117 2.72 -4.29 3.57
CA TYR A 117 1.36 -4.86 3.47
C TYR A 117 0.58 -4.72 4.78
N THR A 118 1.20 -5.06 5.91
CA THR A 118 0.53 -4.97 7.22
C THR A 118 0.37 -3.53 7.71
N SER A 119 1.22 -2.60 7.26
CA SER A 119 1.00 -1.16 7.46
C SER A 119 -0.22 -0.66 6.68
N LEU A 120 -0.43 -1.12 5.43
CA LEU A 120 -1.65 -0.81 4.68
C LEU A 120 -2.91 -1.34 5.36
N LEU A 121 -2.82 -2.53 5.96
CA LEU A 121 -3.90 -3.10 6.76
C LEU A 121 -4.34 -2.21 7.93
N LEU A 122 -3.44 -1.41 8.51
CA LEU A 122 -3.79 -0.45 9.56
C LEU A 122 -4.65 0.71 9.04
N PHE A 123 -4.41 1.17 7.81
CA PHE A 123 -5.18 2.29 7.24
C PHE A 123 -6.64 1.93 6.96
N HIS A 124 -6.95 0.65 6.72
CA HIS A 124 -8.32 0.16 6.56
C HIS A 124 -9.19 0.28 7.84
N PHE A 125 -8.58 0.62 8.99
CA PHE A 125 -9.32 0.96 10.22
C PHE A 125 -9.65 2.44 10.35
N THR A 126 -9.17 3.27 9.43
CA THR A 126 -9.57 4.68 9.37
C THR A 126 -10.81 4.84 8.49
N PRO A 127 -11.71 5.80 8.77
CA PRO A 127 -12.87 6.03 7.93
C PRO A 127 -12.46 6.30 6.47
N PRO A 128 -13.19 5.74 5.48
CA PRO A 128 -12.90 6.02 4.08
C PRO A 128 -13.14 7.49 3.75
N LEU A 129 -12.34 8.02 2.82
CA LEU A 129 -12.52 9.37 2.28
C LEU A 129 -13.61 9.41 1.21
N LEU A 130 -13.70 8.36 0.39
CA LEU A 130 -14.73 8.21 -0.64
C LEU A 130 -15.00 6.72 -0.91
N ASP A 131 -16.27 6.33 -0.92
CA ASP A 131 -16.66 4.98 -1.29
C ASP A 131 -16.47 4.73 -2.79
N LEU A 132 -15.98 3.54 -3.15
CA LEU A 132 -15.89 3.14 -4.54
C LEU A 132 -17.23 2.59 -5.06
N PRO A 133 -17.53 2.75 -6.35
CA PRO A 133 -18.65 2.07 -6.98
C PRO A 133 -18.54 0.55 -6.83
N SER A 134 -19.68 -0.15 -6.78
CA SER A 134 -19.73 -1.61 -6.61
C SER A 134 -18.88 -2.39 -7.64
N TRP A 135 -18.83 -1.92 -8.89
CA TRP A 135 -18.03 -2.55 -9.96
C TRP A 135 -16.51 -2.37 -9.80
N LEU A 136 -16.07 -1.47 -8.91
CA LEU A 136 -14.66 -1.26 -8.55
C LEU A 136 -14.36 -1.79 -7.13
N GLY A 137 -15.17 -2.73 -6.63
CA GLY A 137 -15.00 -3.31 -5.30
C GLY A 137 -15.64 -2.52 -4.16
N GLY A 138 -16.62 -1.65 -4.48
CA GLY A 138 -17.40 -0.93 -3.47
C GLY A 138 -17.95 -1.83 -2.36
N GLY A 139 -17.81 -1.38 -1.11
CA GLY A 139 -18.13 -2.15 0.10
C GLY A 139 -16.97 -3.01 0.63
N VAL A 140 -15.90 -3.21 -0.15
CA VAL A 140 -14.65 -3.86 0.29
C VAL A 140 -13.47 -2.90 0.18
N LEU A 141 -13.41 -2.12 -0.90
CA LEU A 141 -12.38 -1.13 -1.17
C LEU A 141 -13.01 0.26 -1.17
N ALA A 142 -12.25 1.24 -0.69
CA ALA A 142 -12.62 2.64 -0.66
C ALA A 142 -11.39 3.50 -0.93
N VAL A 143 -11.58 4.74 -1.38
CA VAL A 143 -10.49 5.72 -1.34
C VAL A 143 -10.22 6.04 0.12
N ASP A 144 -9.10 5.56 0.63
CA ASP A 144 -8.67 5.71 2.02
C ASP A 144 -7.23 6.23 2.09
N LEU A 145 -6.73 6.43 3.32
CA LEU A 145 -5.34 6.85 3.54
C LEU A 145 -4.33 5.79 3.07
N GLY A 146 -4.71 4.52 3.04
CA GLY A 146 -3.88 3.42 2.54
C GLY A 146 -3.69 3.47 1.03
N LEU A 147 -4.72 3.82 0.26
CA LEU A 147 -4.64 4.03 -1.18
C LEU A 147 -3.74 5.24 -1.47
N ALA A 148 -3.93 6.34 -0.73
CA ALA A 148 -3.07 7.51 -0.85
C ALA A 148 -1.60 7.17 -0.56
N PHE A 149 -1.35 6.37 0.48
CA PHE A 149 -0.02 5.88 0.84
C PHE A 149 0.58 4.99 -0.25
N ALA A 150 -0.17 4.01 -0.77
CA ALA A 150 0.27 3.12 -1.84
C ALA A 150 0.57 3.87 -3.14
N VAL A 151 -0.27 4.85 -3.50
CA VAL A 151 -0.07 5.70 -4.68
C VAL A 151 1.15 6.60 -4.49
N ALA A 152 1.34 7.21 -3.32
CA ALA A 152 2.51 8.05 -3.05
C ALA A 152 3.83 7.26 -3.18
N PHE A 153 3.89 6.05 -2.60
CA PHE A 153 5.03 5.15 -2.76
C PHE A 153 5.23 4.73 -4.22
N GLY A 154 4.16 4.31 -4.89
CA GLY A 154 4.21 3.91 -6.30
C GLY A 154 4.70 5.03 -7.22
N LEU A 155 4.21 6.26 -7.04
CA LEU A 155 4.66 7.43 -7.79
C LEU A 155 6.13 7.73 -7.54
N PHE A 156 6.55 7.72 -6.27
CA PHE A 156 7.96 7.89 -5.92
C PHE A 156 8.85 6.88 -6.64
N TYR A 157 8.48 5.60 -6.66
CA TYR A 157 9.24 4.55 -7.34
C TYR A 157 9.28 4.72 -8.86
N VAL A 158 8.15 5.08 -9.49
CA VAL A 158 8.12 5.37 -10.94
C VAL A 158 9.03 6.55 -11.31
N LEU A 159 9.12 7.57 -10.44
CA LEU A 159 10.01 8.70 -10.64
C LEU A 159 11.49 8.30 -10.49
N MET A 160 11.82 7.32 -9.64
CA MET A 160 13.19 6.81 -9.49
C MET A 160 13.66 5.96 -10.68
N ASP A 161 12.86 4.98 -11.09
CA ASP A 161 13.10 4.20 -12.30
C ASP A 161 11.78 3.76 -12.90
N ARG A 162 11.58 4.07 -14.18
CA ARG A 162 10.27 3.91 -14.81
C ARG A 162 9.82 2.46 -14.90
N ARG A 163 10.73 1.52 -15.18
CA ARG A 163 10.36 0.12 -15.44
C ARG A 163 10.13 -0.64 -14.14
N ALA A 164 11.13 -0.69 -13.25
CA ALA A 164 10.98 -1.33 -11.95
C ALA A 164 9.98 -0.57 -11.08
N GLY A 165 9.96 0.77 -11.15
CA GLY A 165 9.03 1.59 -10.40
C GLY A 165 7.58 1.38 -10.81
N SER A 166 7.30 1.15 -12.10
CA SER A 166 5.94 0.77 -12.54
C SER A 166 5.51 -0.57 -11.97
N LEU A 167 6.42 -1.56 -11.93
CA LEU A 167 6.16 -2.84 -11.27
C LEU A 167 5.91 -2.65 -9.77
N ALA A 168 6.74 -1.85 -9.10
CA ALA A 168 6.58 -1.52 -7.68
C ALA A 168 5.25 -0.83 -7.40
N ALA A 169 4.82 0.12 -8.24
CA ALA A 169 3.55 0.81 -8.11
C ALA A 169 2.36 -0.15 -8.23
N ILE A 170 2.41 -1.09 -9.18
CA ILE A 170 1.40 -2.15 -9.30
C ILE A 170 1.38 -3.00 -8.02
N LEU A 171 2.54 -3.41 -7.51
CA LEU A 171 2.64 -4.18 -6.27
C LEU A 171 2.07 -3.41 -5.07
N CYS A 172 2.36 -2.11 -4.94
CA CYS A 172 1.81 -1.28 -3.87
C CYS A 172 0.27 -1.24 -3.89
N VAL A 173 -0.33 -1.05 -5.08
CA VAL A 173 -1.78 -1.04 -5.24
C VAL A 173 -2.38 -2.43 -4.99
N LEU A 174 -1.72 -3.51 -5.44
CA LEU A 174 -2.13 -4.88 -5.14
C LEU A 174 -2.07 -5.19 -3.63
N CYS A 175 -1.05 -4.70 -2.94
CA CYS A 175 -0.97 -4.80 -1.47
C CYS A 175 -2.12 -4.03 -0.80
N TRP A 176 -2.47 -2.85 -1.30
CA TRP A 176 -3.60 -2.07 -0.76
C TRP A 176 -4.92 -2.81 -0.98
N ALA A 177 -5.18 -3.27 -2.21
CA ALA A 177 -6.41 -4.00 -2.53
C ALA A 177 -6.49 -5.33 -1.76
N GLY A 178 -5.38 -6.07 -1.68
CA GLY A 178 -5.27 -7.32 -0.93
C GLY A 178 -5.51 -7.14 0.56
N SER A 179 -4.91 -6.10 1.16
CA SER A 179 -5.11 -5.78 2.58
C SER A 179 -6.55 -5.33 2.86
N GLY A 180 -7.20 -4.60 1.95
CA GLY A 180 -8.63 -4.24 2.07
C GLY A 180 -9.55 -5.47 2.00
N CYS A 181 -9.26 -6.39 1.07
CA CYS A 181 -9.94 -7.68 0.99
C CYS A 181 -9.74 -8.51 2.27
N LEU A 182 -8.57 -8.46 2.88
CA LEU A 182 -8.28 -9.15 4.12
C LEU A 182 -9.02 -8.51 5.31
N ALA A 183 -9.03 -7.17 5.38
CA ALA A 183 -9.76 -6.43 6.39
C ALA A 183 -11.27 -6.73 6.36
N SER A 184 -11.88 -6.73 5.17
CA SER A 184 -13.31 -7.00 5.02
C SER A 184 -13.70 -8.43 5.43
N ARG A 185 -12.83 -9.42 5.15
CA ARG A 185 -13.05 -10.82 5.56
C ARG A 185 -12.88 -11.06 7.05
N LEU A 186 -11.91 -10.38 7.66
CA LEU A 186 -11.64 -10.55 9.09
C LEU A 186 -12.68 -9.79 9.93
N GLY A 187 -13.30 -8.76 9.35
CA GLY A 187 -14.41 -8.02 9.93
C GLY A 187 -14.01 -7.26 11.20
N PHE A 188 -14.77 -6.22 11.56
CA PHE A 188 -14.73 -5.63 12.90
C PHE A 188 -15.35 -6.58 13.95
N SER A 189 -15.08 -7.89 13.89
CA SER A 189 -15.50 -8.86 14.91
C SER A 189 -14.62 -8.72 16.16
N LEU A 190 -14.71 -7.55 16.78
CA LEU A 190 -14.24 -7.22 18.11
C LEU A 190 -15.48 -7.13 19.02
N ALA A 191 -16.17 -8.25 19.17
CA ALA A 191 -17.04 -8.48 20.31
C ALA A 191 -17.05 -9.99 20.58
N TRP A 192 -16.43 -10.39 21.70
CA TRP A 192 -16.55 -11.70 22.36
C TRP A 192 -15.60 -12.88 22.06
N LYS A 193 -14.68 -12.86 21.08
CA LYS A 193 -13.74 -14.00 20.83
C LYS A 193 -12.25 -13.66 20.63
N GLY A 194 -11.73 -12.71 21.41
CA GLY A 194 -10.33 -12.76 21.88
C GLY A 194 -9.17 -12.48 20.92
N GLN A 195 -9.35 -12.42 19.60
CA GLN A 195 -8.30 -12.03 18.65
C GLN A 195 -8.72 -10.83 17.80
N SER A 196 -8.27 -9.64 18.18
CA SER A 196 -8.46 -8.47 17.32
C SER A 196 -7.51 -8.53 16.13
N LEU A 197 -7.97 -8.15 14.94
CA LEU A 197 -7.13 -8.00 13.75
C LEU A 197 -5.90 -7.12 14.02
N LEU A 198 -6.04 -6.14 14.92
CA LEU A 198 -4.93 -5.33 15.41
C LEU A 198 -3.83 -6.17 16.09
N GLN A 199 -4.17 -7.22 16.86
CA GLN A 199 -3.16 -8.13 17.41
C GLN A 199 -2.42 -8.89 16.31
N VAL A 200 -3.12 -9.35 15.27
CA VAL A 200 -2.46 -10.02 14.13
C VAL A 200 -1.47 -9.06 13.45
N VAL A 201 -1.89 -7.82 13.21
CA VAL A 201 -1.01 -6.79 12.63
C VAL A 201 0.18 -6.50 13.55
N LEU A 202 -0.05 -6.32 14.84
CA LEU A 202 1.00 -6.03 15.82
C LEU A 202 2.01 -7.18 15.92
N VAL A 203 1.55 -8.43 15.98
CA VAL A 203 2.41 -9.62 16.01
C VAL A 203 3.21 -9.72 14.71
N ALA A 204 2.59 -9.53 13.56
CA ALA A 204 3.27 -9.57 12.27
C ALA A 204 4.33 -8.46 12.13
N GLN A 205 4.00 -7.23 12.49
CA GLN A 205 4.92 -6.09 12.50
C GLN A 205 6.09 -6.36 13.45
N LEU A 206 5.83 -6.76 14.71
CA LEU A 206 6.87 -7.03 15.69
C LEU A 206 7.78 -8.16 15.22
N PHE A 207 7.23 -9.24 14.67
CA PHE A 207 8.00 -10.37 14.15
C PHE A 207 8.90 -9.93 12.98
N CYS A 208 8.35 -9.23 11.99
CA CYS A 208 9.09 -8.77 10.83
C CYS A 208 10.19 -7.78 11.22
N TRP A 209 9.88 -6.76 12.03
CA TRP A 209 10.86 -5.77 12.51
C TRP A 209 11.95 -6.40 13.37
N THR A 210 11.59 -7.36 14.24
CA THR A 210 12.59 -8.12 15.01
C THR A 210 13.57 -8.82 14.06
N GLY A 211 13.06 -9.45 13.00
CA GLY A 211 13.88 -10.01 11.92
C GLY A 211 14.86 -8.99 11.35
N GLN A 212 14.37 -7.81 10.92
CA GLN A 212 15.21 -6.73 10.36
C GLN A 212 16.33 -6.32 11.33
N PHE A 213 16.00 -6.09 12.61
CA PHE A 213 16.98 -5.68 13.61
C PHE A 213 17.99 -6.77 13.95
N LEU A 214 17.56 -8.03 14.03
CA LEU A 214 18.47 -9.18 14.20
C LEU A 214 19.39 -9.34 13.00
N GLY A 215 18.87 -9.10 11.79
CA GLY A 215 19.63 -9.02 10.54
C GLY A 215 20.85 -8.11 10.68
N HIS A 216 20.60 -6.84 11.01
CA HIS A 216 21.65 -5.86 11.23
C HIS A 216 22.57 -6.18 12.42
N GLY A 217 22.00 -6.58 13.56
CA GLY A 217 22.76 -6.81 14.78
C GLY A 217 23.71 -8.01 14.68
N LEU A 218 23.21 -9.16 14.20
CA LEU A 218 23.96 -10.42 14.18
C LEU A 218 24.88 -10.52 12.95
N PHE A 219 24.42 -10.08 11.78
CA PHE A 219 25.12 -10.34 10.52
C PHE A 219 25.94 -9.15 10.02
N GLU A 220 25.42 -7.92 10.12
CA GLU A 220 26.15 -6.72 9.71
C GLU A 220 27.03 -6.14 10.82
N LYS A 221 26.71 -6.44 12.09
CA LYS A 221 27.35 -5.85 13.28
C LYS A 221 27.40 -4.32 13.23
N ARG A 222 26.37 -3.73 12.61
CA ARG A 222 26.22 -2.29 12.36
C ARG A 222 24.80 -1.89 12.73
N ALA A 223 24.65 -0.68 13.27
CA ALA A 223 23.33 -0.09 13.50
C ALA A 223 22.56 0.04 12.17
N PRO A 224 21.23 -0.16 12.19
CA PRO A 224 20.42 -0.10 10.99
C PRO A 224 20.36 1.32 10.41
N ALA A 225 20.23 1.42 9.08
CA ALA A 225 20.20 2.69 8.35
C ALA A 225 19.05 3.64 8.77
N LEU A 226 17.98 3.08 9.34
CA LEU A 226 16.85 3.83 9.89
C LEU A 226 17.24 4.80 11.01
N LEU A 227 18.34 4.54 11.74
CA LEU A 227 18.84 5.46 12.77
C LEU A 227 19.59 6.66 12.18
N ASP A 228 20.04 6.56 10.94
CA ASP A 228 20.75 7.64 10.25
C ASP A 228 19.81 8.50 9.39
N ASN A 229 18.83 7.86 8.73
CA ASN A 229 17.78 8.57 7.98
C ASN A 229 16.49 7.74 7.90
N LEU A 230 15.60 7.92 8.89
CA LEU A 230 14.36 7.15 9.03
C LEU A 230 13.45 7.24 7.79
N VAL A 231 13.18 8.45 7.31
CA VAL A 231 12.24 8.68 6.20
C VAL A 231 12.78 8.04 4.93
N GLN A 232 14.06 8.27 4.62
CA GLN A 232 14.68 7.68 3.43
C GLN A 232 14.70 6.14 3.53
N ALA A 233 15.09 5.58 4.68
CA ALA A 233 15.17 4.14 4.87
C ALA A 233 13.80 3.46 4.69
N LEU A 234 12.73 4.03 5.27
CA LEU A 234 11.38 3.50 5.14
C LEU A 234 10.83 3.64 3.72
N LEU A 235 11.03 4.82 3.10
CA LEU A 235 10.50 5.12 1.78
C LEU A 235 11.15 4.26 0.70
N THR A 236 12.44 3.99 0.80
CA THR A 236 13.20 3.33 -0.28
C THR A 236 13.31 1.81 -0.14
N ALA A 237 13.18 1.26 1.07
CA ALA A 237 13.40 -0.16 1.33
C ALA A 237 12.55 -1.12 0.46
N PRO A 238 11.22 -0.94 0.28
CA PRO A 238 10.43 -1.86 -0.55
C PRO A 238 10.90 -1.88 -2.01
N PHE A 239 11.29 -0.73 -2.54
CA PHE A 239 11.78 -0.64 -3.90
C PHE A 239 13.15 -1.29 -4.07
N PHE A 240 14.01 -1.18 -3.08
CA PHE A 240 15.34 -1.80 -3.13
C PHE A 240 15.29 -3.31 -3.07
N VAL A 241 14.42 -3.85 -2.21
CA VAL A 241 14.15 -5.29 -2.20
C VAL A 241 13.65 -5.76 -3.57
N LEU A 242 12.76 -5.00 -4.22
CA LEU A 242 12.29 -5.34 -5.56
C LEU A 242 13.43 -5.31 -6.59
N LEU A 243 14.25 -4.26 -6.61
CA LEU A 243 15.39 -4.14 -7.52
C LEU A 243 16.41 -5.26 -7.32
N GLU A 244 16.70 -5.63 -6.06
CA GLU A 244 17.60 -6.74 -5.73
C GLU A 244 17.05 -8.08 -6.24
N VAL A 245 15.74 -8.32 -6.07
CA VAL A 245 15.07 -9.51 -6.60
C VAL A 245 15.09 -9.52 -8.14
N MET A 246 14.78 -8.40 -8.79
CA MET A 246 14.80 -8.30 -10.26
C MET A 246 16.22 -8.50 -10.83
N LYS A 247 17.24 -7.92 -10.19
CA LYS A 247 18.64 -8.16 -10.53
C LYS A 247 18.98 -9.64 -10.44
N ASN A 248 18.64 -10.30 -9.32
CA ASN A 248 19.02 -11.69 -9.08
C ASN A 248 18.22 -12.71 -9.92
N LEU A 249 16.97 -12.40 -10.27
CA LEU A 249 16.13 -13.31 -11.06
C LEU A 249 16.28 -13.16 -12.57
N CYS A 250 16.43 -11.94 -13.08
CA CYS A 250 16.45 -11.69 -14.52
C CYS A 250 17.56 -10.74 -14.99
N GLY A 251 18.52 -10.41 -14.12
CA GLY A 251 19.64 -9.54 -14.48
C GLY A 251 19.23 -8.09 -14.72
N TYR A 252 18.10 -7.65 -14.14
CA TYR A 252 17.60 -6.30 -14.36
C TYR A 252 18.63 -5.24 -13.95
N GLU A 253 18.82 -4.26 -14.83
CA GLU A 253 19.65 -3.09 -14.59
C GLU A 253 18.90 -1.84 -15.09
N PRO A 254 18.71 -0.79 -14.26
CA PRO A 254 18.03 0.44 -14.67
C PRO A 254 18.64 1.08 -15.92
N TYR A 255 19.96 1.11 -16.00
CA TYR A 255 20.73 1.52 -17.18
C TYR A 255 22.13 0.88 -17.18
N PRO A 256 22.79 0.74 -18.35
CA PRO A 256 24.08 0.06 -18.44
C PRO A 256 25.12 0.63 -17.49
N GLY A 257 25.69 -0.22 -16.63
CA GLY A 257 26.74 0.17 -15.68
C GLY A 257 26.24 0.68 -14.34
N PHE A 258 24.92 0.75 -14.12
CA PHE A 258 24.31 1.11 -12.83
C PHE A 258 24.86 0.27 -11.67
N HIS A 259 24.89 -1.06 -11.79
CA HIS A 259 25.37 -1.91 -10.69
C HIS A 259 26.85 -1.70 -10.40
N ALA A 260 27.66 -1.45 -11.43
CA ALA A 260 29.08 -1.13 -11.27
C ALA A 260 29.27 0.21 -10.54
N GLY A 261 28.53 1.24 -10.94
CA GLY A 261 28.55 2.57 -10.31
C GLY A 261 28.11 2.51 -8.84
N VAL A 262 27.01 1.80 -8.55
CA VAL A 262 26.53 1.61 -7.18
C VAL A 262 27.55 0.82 -6.35
N ASN A 263 28.11 -0.28 -6.86
CA ASN A 263 29.11 -1.06 -6.12
C ASN A 263 30.34 -0.21 -5.74
N ALA A 264 30.83 0.62 -6.66
CA ALA A 264 31.94 1.53 -6.36
C ALA A 264 31.60 2.51 -5.22
N LYS A 265 30.37 3.07 -5.21
CA LYS A 265 29.89 3.94 -4.12
C LYS A 265 29.73 3.19 -2.80
N ILE A 266 29.24 1.95 -2.83
CA ILE A 266 29.11 1.07 -1.64
C ILE A 266 30.49 0.81 -1.04
N GLU A 267 31.47 0.45 -1.85
CA GLU A 267 32.84 0.19 -1.40
C GLU A 267 33.46 1.43 -0.76
N GLY A 268 33.28 2.62 -1.37
CA GLY A 268 33.72 3.90 -0.81
C GLY A 268 33.10 4.17 0.56
N ALA A 269 31.76 4.11 0.66
CA ALA A 269 31.04 4.37 1.91
C ALA A 269 31.42 3.38 3.03
N ARG A 270 31.74 2.12 2.70
CA ARG A 270 32.18 1.12 3.67
C ARG A 270 33.59 1.40 4.18
N LYS A 271 34.52 1.78 3.30
CA LYS A 271 35.89 2.16 3.70
C LYS A 271 35.86 3.35 4.65
N GLU A 272 35.09 4.39 4.32
CA GLU A 272 34.90 5.56 5.18
C GLU A 272 34.35 5.18 6.56
N TRP A 273 33.33 4.30 6.60
CA TRP A 273 32.77 3.82 7.85
C TRP A 273 33.78 3.03 8.69
N GLN A 274 34.56 2.14 8.08
CA GLN A 274 35.62 1.38 8.76
C GLN A 274 36.69 2.29 9.35
N THR A 275 37.21 3.24 8.56
CA THR A 275 38.17 4.24 9.06
C THR A 275 37.58 5.08 10.20
N SER A 276 36.29 5.44 10.14
CA SER A 276 35.63 6.19 11.21
C SER A 276 35.50 5.36 12.51
N LYS A 277 35.33 4.04 12.39
CA LYS A 277 35.29 3.11 13.52
C LYS A 277 36.67 2.99 14.17
N GLU A 278 37.72 2.78 13.38
CA GLU A 278 39.10 2.66 13.86
C GLU A 278 39.55 3.92 14.62
N LYS A 279 39.21 5.11 14.11
CA LYS A 279 39.48 6.39 14.78
C LYS A 279 38.75 6.56 16.11
N LYS A 280 37.58 5.93 16.31
CA LYS A 280 36.83 6.00 17.57
C LYS A 280 37.31 4.99 18.60
N THR A 281 38.03 3.95 18.16
CA THR A 281 38.56 2.88 19.01
C THR A 281 40.04 3.05 19.34
N SER A 282 40.73 3.98 18.67
CA SER A 282 42.13 4.37 18.93
C SER A 282 42.17 5.53 19.92
#